data_AF-A0A1E9GM12-F1
#
_entry.id   AF-A0A1E9GM12-F1
#
_cell.length_a   1.000
_cell.length_b   1.000
_cell.length_c   1.000
_cell.angle_alpha   90.00
_cell.angle_beta   90.00
_cell.angle_gamma   90.00
#
_symmetry.space_group_name_H-M   'P 1'
#
loop_
_entity.id
_entity.type
_entity.pdbx_description
1 polymer ?
#
loop_
_entity_poly.entity_id
_entity_poly.type
_entity_poly.pdbx_seq_one_letter_code
_entity_poly.pdbx_strand_id
1 'polypeptide(L)'
;MMKLSFNWFHLILLFPCLYFFYWIDNADRNSKIFPILYYFYWIYISLLALFSLDMTIFSFLFFPFVLDYVSDASDWGVWLLLIVLSLGSDWLTYIFFKKMFRLRRELGESNGGRH
;
A
#
# COMPACT_ATOMS: atom_id res chain seq x y z
N MET A 1 -28.67 -5.48 9.71
CA MET A 1 -27.96 -6.37 8.77
C MET A 1 -27.20 -5.49 7.78
N MET A 2 -25.95 -5.13 8.10
CA MET A 2 -25.11 -4.35 7.19
C MET A 2 -24.78 -5.23 5.98
N LYS A 3 -25.35 -4.90 4.81
CA LYS A 3 -24.92 -5.48 3.54
C LYS A 3 -23.53 -4.94 3.26
N LEU A 4 -22.51 -5.74 3.54
CA LEU A 4 -21.15 -5.51 3.04
C LEU A 4 -21.21 -5.72 1.52
N SER A 5 -21.64 -4.70 0.79
CA SER A 5 -21.61 -4.69 -0.67
C SER A 5 -20.14 -4.61 -1.07
N PHE A 6 -19.50 -5.78 -1.22
CA PHE A 6 -18.14 -5.91 -1.74
C PHE A 6 -18.14 -5.43 -3.19
N ASN A 7 -17.96 -4.13 -3.37
CA ASN A 7 -18.15 -3.45 -4.63
C ASN A 7 -16.97 -3.79 -5.56
N TRP A 8 -17.23 -4.04 -6.85
CA TRP A 8 -16.21 -4.38 -7.85
C TRP A 8 -15.02 -3.40 -7.84
N PHE A 9 -15.27 -2.13 -7.50
CA PHE A 9 -14.25 -1.10 -7.31
C PHE A 9 -13.18 -1.43 -6.25
N HIS A 10 -13.51 -2.13 -5.16
CA HIS A 10 -12.52 -2.55 -4.16
C HIS A 10 -11.58 -3.64 -4.71
N LEU A 11 -12.09 -4.52 -5.57
CA LEU A 11 -11.26 -5.53 -6.26
C LEU A 11 -10.27 -4.87 -7.22
N ILE A 12 -10.64 -3.78 -7.89
CA ILE A 12 -9.75 -3.06 -8.80
C ILE A 12 -8.53 -2.48 -8.07
N LEU A 13 -8.71 -2.08 -6.80
CA LEU A 13 -7.63 -1.51 -5.98
C LEU A 13 -6.80 -2.59 -5.26
N LEU A 14 -7.43 -3.71 -4.89
CA LEU A 14 -6.76 -4.86 -4.28
C LEU A 14 -6.01 -5.74 -5.29
N PHE A 15 -6.51 -5.83 -6.53
CA PHE A 15 -5.93 -6.70 -7.56
C PHE A 15 -4.47 -6.35 -7.90
N PRO A 16 -4.08 -5.07 -8.10
CA PRO A 16 -2.68 -4.69 -8.28
C PRO A 16 -1.81 -5.04 -7.08
N CYS A 17 -2.33 -4.88 -5.85
CA CYS A 17 -1.62 -5.25 -4.63
C CYS A 17 -1.34 -6.76 -4.56
N LEU A 18 -2.33 -7.61 -4.85
CA LEU A 18 -2.15 -9.06 -4.81
C LEU A 18 -1.27 -9.56 -5.96
N TYR A 19 -1.49 -9.03 -7.16
CA TYR A 19 -0.67 -9.38 -8.32
C TYR A 19 0.79 -8.98 -8.12
N PHE A 20 1.08 -7.86 -7.45
CA PHE A 20 2.45 -7.47 -7.14
C PHE A 20 3.21 -8.59 -6.43
N PHE A 21 2.63 -9.20 -5.39
CA PHE A 21 3.31 -10.25 -4.63
C PHE A 21 3.59 -11.48 -5.50
N TYR A 22 2.65 -11.86 -6.36
CA TYR A 22 2.87 -12.94 -7.32
C TYR A 22 3.93 -12.59 -8.36
N TRP A 23 3.87 -11.39 -8.94
CA TRP A 23 4.76 -10.93 -9.99
C TRP A 23 6.18 -10.74 -9.48
N ILE A 24 6.38 -10.10 -8.33
CA ILE A 24 7.73 -9.81 -7.84
C ILE A 24 8.53 -11.07 -7.55
N ASP A 25 7.87 -12.14 -7.11
CA ASP A 25 8.52 -13.40 -6.77
C ASP A 25 8.68 -14.33 -8.02
N ASN A 26 7.86 -14.19 -9.07
CA ASN A 26 7.88 -15.08 -10.26
C ASN A 26 8.32 -14.42 -11.59
N ALA A 27 8.49 -13.10 -11.65
CA ALA A 27 8.73 -12.41 -12.92
C ALA A 27 10.16 -12.60 -13.46
N ASP A 28 10.24 -12.99 -14.74
CA ASP A 28 11.47 -13.04 -15.51
C ASP A 28 12.07 -11.63 -15.66
N ARG A 29 13.25 -11.43 -15.06
CA ARG A 29 13.98 -10.15 -15.03
C ARG A 29 14.52 -9.73 -16.41
N ASN A 30 14.66 -10.67 -17.34
CA ASN A 30 15.19 -10.42 -18.69
C ASN A 30 14.09 -10.17 -19.73
N SER A 31 12.81 -10.26 -19.32
CA SER A 31 11.67 -10.00 -20.20
C SER A 31 11.55 -8.51 -20.55
N LYS A 32 11.16 -8.20 -21.79
CA LYS A 32 10.84 -6.82 -22.22
C LYS A 32 9.67 -6.19 -21.44
N ILE A 33 8.80 -7.02 -20.87
CA ILE A 33 7.63 -6.58 -20.09
C ILE A 33 8.04 -6.21 -18.66
N PHE A 34 9.11 -6.80 -18.14
CA PHE A 34 9.61 -6.57 -16.79
C PHE A 34 9.83 -5.09 -16.45
N PRO A 35 10.59 -4.29 -17.24
CA PRO A 35 10.81 -2.89 -16.92
C PRO A 35 9.51 -2.07 -16.93
N ILE A 36 8.55 -2.41 -17.79
CA ILE A 36 7.24 -1.72 -17.86
C ILE A 36 6.49 -1.93 -16.55
N LEU A 37 6.38 -3.18 -16.09
CA LEU A 37 5.72 -3.51 -14.83
C LEU A 37 6.49 -2.98 -13.62
N TYR A 38 7.82 -2.99 -13.66
CA TYR A 38 8.67 -2.42 -12.63
C TYR A 38 8.39 -0.92 -12.40
N TYR A 39 8.37 -0.11 -13.47
CA TYR A 39 8.06 1.31 -13.36
C TYR A 39 6.60 1.56 -12.99
N PHE A 40 5.67 0.77 -13.50
CA PHE A 40 4.27 0.83 -13.10
C PHE A 40 4.11 0.63 -11.59
N TYR A 41 4.75 -0.39 -11.01
CA TYR A 41 4.68 -0.66 -9.57
C TYR A 41 5.39 0.39 -8.74
N TRP A 42 6.49 0.98 -9.21
CA TRP A 42 7.12 2.12 -8.53
C TRP A 42 6.17 3.30 -8.38
N ILE A 43 5.46 3.66 -9.46
CA ILE A 43 4.48 4.76 -9.42
C ILE A 43 3.30 4.37 -8.52
N TYR A 44 2.77 3.16 -8.68
CA TYR A 44 1.64 2.66 -7.90
C TYR A 44 1.93 2.68 -6.39
N ILE A 45 3.08 2.14 -5.96
CA ILE A 45 3.47 2.10 -4.55
C ILE A 45 3.68 3.53 -4.00
N SER A 46 4.22 4.43 -4.81
CA SER A 46 4.40 5.84 -4.40
C SER A 46 3.05 6.55 -4.20
N LEU A 47 2.08 6.29 -5.07
CA LEU A 47 0.71 6.80 -4.89
C LEU A 47 0.03 6.20 -3.66
N LEU A 48 0.22 4.90 -3.42
CA LEU A 48 -0.29 4.23 -2.22
C LEU A 48 0.33 4.83 -0.96
N ALA A 49 1.62 5.16 -1.00
CA ALA A 49 2.34 5.79 0.11
C ALA A 49 1.85 7.20 0.42
N LEU A 50 1.60 8.01 -0.62
CA LEU A 50 1.01 9.34 -0.45
C LEU A 50 -0.38 9.24 0.18
N PHE A 51 -1.22 8.36 -0.34
CA PHE A 51 -2.54 8.11 0.23
C PHE A 51 -2.47 7.66 1.69
N SER A 52 -1.54 6.76 2.01
CA SER A 52 -1.34 6.28 3.38
C SER A 52 -0.89 7.40 4.33
N LEU A 53 0.03 8.25 3.87
CA LEU A 53 0.49 9.41 4.62
C LEU A 53 -0.66 10.40 4.88
N ASP A 54 -1.47 10.70 3.87
CA ASP A 54 -2.63 11.57 4.00
C ASP A 54 -3.66 11.01 5.01
N MET A 55 -3.89 9.70 4.98
CA MET A 55 -4.77 9.02 5.95
C MET A 55 -4.20 9.07 7.38
N THR A 56 -2.89 8.97 7.54
CA THR A 56 -2.23 9.07 8.85
C THR A 56 -2.29 10.50 9.39
N ILE A 57 -2.05 11.51 8.55
CA ILE A 57 -2.21 12.93 8.93
C ILE A 57 -3.66 13.21 9.31
N PHE A 58 -4.62 12.78 8.49
CA PHE A 58 -6.03 12.95 8.78
C PHE A 58 -6.41 12.26 10.10
N SER A 59 -5.90 11.05 10.32
CA SER A 59 -6.11 10.32 11.57
C SER A 59 -5.55 11.08 12.78
N PHE A 60 -4.36 11.66 12.67
CA PHE A 60 -3.74 12.35 13.80
C PHE A 60 -4.37 13.72 14.09
N LEU A 61 -4.75 14.47 13.06
CA LEU A 61 -5.31 15.83 13.19
C LEU A 61 -6.72 15.83 13.78
N PHE A 62 -7.55 14.85 13.42
CA PHE A 62 -8.93 14.78 13.90
C PHE A 62 -9.09 14.01 15.21
N PHE A 63 -8.08 13.25 15.63
CA PHE A 63 -8.07 12.57 16.93
C PHE A 63 -8.39 13.48 18.13
N PRO A 64 -7.78 14.67 18.29
CA PRO A 64 -8.12 15.57 19.41
C PRO A 64 -9.55 16.12 19.32
N PHE A 65 -10.08 16.37 18.12
CA PHE A 65 -11.46 16.83 17.96
C PHE A 65 -12.46 15.79 18.47
N VAL A 66 -12.17 14.50 18.24
CA VAL A 66 -13.02 13.40 18.71
C VAL A 66 -12.90 13.19 20.21
N LEU A 67 -11.68 13.34 20.77
CA LEU A 67 -11.48 13.32 22.22
C LEU A 67 -12.29 14.39 22.95
N ASP A 68 -12.35 15.60 22.42
CA ASP A 68 -12.99 16.73 23.08
C ASP A 68 -14.52 16.80 22.88
N TYR A 69 -15.04 16.33 21.74
CA TYR A 69 -16.42 16.60 21.32
C TYR A 69 -17.33 15.37 21.22
N VAL A 70 -16.78 14.15 21.15
CA VAL A 70 -17.56 12.96 20.78
C VAL A 70 -17.44 11.88 21.85
N SER A 71 -18.52 11.67 22.61
CA SER A 71 -18.58 10.67 23.69
C SER A 71 -19.20 9.34 23.28
N ASP A 72 -19.76 9.22 22.09
CA ASP A 72 -20.49 8.03 21.67
C ASP A 72 -19.56 6.89 21.25
N ALA A 73 -19.76 5.71 21.84
CA ALA A 73 -18.94 4.51 21.59
C ALA A 73 -18.94 4.07 20.10
N SER A 74 -19.99 4.40 19.35
CA SER A 74 -20.09 4.12 17.91
C SER A 74 -19.06 4.91 17.10
N ASP A 75 -18.89 6.20 17.40
CA ASP A 75 -17.96 7.08 16.68
C ASP A 75 -16.51 6.76 17.03
N TRP A 76 -16.26 6.37 18.29
CA TRP A 76 -15.00 5.79 18.73
C TRP A 76 -14.63 4.50 17.97
N GLY A 77 -15.61 3.66 17.68
CA GLY A 77 -15.41 2.44 16.88
C GLY A 77 -14.98 2.74 15.45
N VAL A 78 -15.61 3.73 14.79
CA VAL A 78 -15.20 4.20 13.45
C VAL A 78 -13.81 4.80 13.49
N TRP A 79 -13.48 5.53 14.56
CA TRP A 79 -12.17 6.14 14.72
C TRP A 79 -11.03 5.13 14.90
N LEU A 80 -11.21 4.17 15.80
CA LEU A 80 -10.25 3.07 15.96
C LEU A 80 -10.09 2.30 14.65
N LEU A 81 -11.17 2.10 13.90
CA LEU A 81 -11.09 1.48 12.58
C LEU A 81 -10.20 2.30 11.63
N LEU A 82 -10.37 3.62 11.56
CA LEU A 82 -9.54 4.48 10.72
C LEU A 82 -8.06 4.42 11.10
N ILE A 83 -7.74 4.48 12.39
CA ILE A 83 -6.36 4.36 12.90
C ILE A 83 -5.75 3.01 12.50
N VAL A 84 -6.48 1.91 12.72
CA VAL A 84 -6.03 0.56 12.35
C VAL A 84 -5.84 0.45 10.85
N LEU A 85 -6.73 1.05 10.05
CA LEU A 85 -6.65 1.02 8.60
C LEU A 85 -5.44 1.82 8.09
N SER A 86 -5.13 2.96 8.71
CA SER A 86 -3.95 3.79 8.43
C SER A 86 -2.64 3.07 8.75
N LEU A 87 -2.55 2.46 9.95
CA LEU A 87 -1.40 1.66 10.34
C LEU A 87 -1.21 0.44 9.42
N GLY A 88 -2.32 -0.21 9.04
CA GLY A 88 -2.32 -1.32 8.10
C GLY A 88 -1.83 -0.93 6.71
N SER A 89 -2.25 0.23 6.20
CA SER A 89 -1.80 0.74 4.89
C SER A 89 -0.33 1.15 4.92
N ASP A 90 0.13 1.76 6.01
CA ASP A 90 1.55 2.14 6.18
C ASP A 90 2.44 0.88 6.21
N TRP A 91 2.00 -0.15 6.94
CA TRP A 91 2.71 -1.44 7.00
C TRP A 91 2.76 -2.15 5.64
N LEU A 92 1.66 -2.18 4.91
CA LEU A 92 1.61 -2.75 3.56
C LEU A 92 2.55 -2.00 2.61
N THR A 93 2.46 -0.67 2.60
CA THR A 93 3.32 0.21 1.78
C THR A 93 4.79 -0.02 2.08
N TYR A 94 5.15 -0.17 3.36
CA TYR A 94 6.52 -0.50 3.77
C TYR A 94 7.00 -1.84 3.20
N ILE A 95 6.17 -2.90 3.25
CA ILE A 95 6.51 -4.20 2.67
C ILE A 95 6.73 -4.09 1.16
N PHE A 96 5.86 -3.35 0.46
CA PHE A 96 6.00 -3.12 -0.99
C PHE A 96 7.32 -2.46 -1.33
N PHE A 97 7.67 -1.35 -0.66
CA PHE A 97 8.96 -0.68 -0.86
C PHE A 97 10.14 -1.59 -0.55
N LYS A 98 10.09 -2.32 0.57
CA LYS A 98 11.17 -3.23 0.96
C LYS A 98 11.45 -4.26 -0.14
N LYS A 99 10.41 -4.83 -0.75
CA LYS A 99 10.58 -5.77 -1.88
C LYS A 99 11.11 -5.06 -3.13
N MET A 100 10.64 -3.86 -3.46
CA MET A 100 11.15 -3.11 -4.64
C MET A 100 12.61 -2.67 -4.49
N PHE A 101 13.04 -2.26 -3.30
CA PHE A 101 14.44 -1.94 -3.05
C PHE A 101 15.33 -3.17 -3.16
N ARG A 102 14.87 -4.32 -2.67
CA ARG A 102 15.58 -5.59 -2.85
C ARG A 102 15.73 -5.93 -4.34
N LEU A 103 14.64 -5.80 -5.09
CA LEU A 103 14.64 -6.00 -6.55
C LEU A 103 15.63 -5.07 -7.27
N ARG A 104 15.68 -3.78 -6.88
CA ARG A 104 16.64 -2.82 -7.42
C ARG A 104 18.10 -3.23 -7.17
N ARG A 105 18.39 -3.79 -5.99
CA ARG A 105 19.73 -4.30 -5.64
C ARG A 105 20.09 -5.52 -6.49
N GLU A 106 19.18 -6.48 -6.63
CA GLU A 106 19.36 -7.67 -7.48
C GLU A 106 19.67 -7.28 -8.94
N LEU A 107 18.95 -6.29 -9.48
CA LEU A 107 19.20 -5.76 -10.83
C LEU A 107 20.54 -5.02 -10.94
N GLY A 108 20.96 -4.31 -9.89
CA GLY A 108 22.25 -3.63 -9.84
C GLY A 108 23.43 -4.61 -9.80
N GLU A 109 23.33 -5.66 -8.98
CA GLU A 109 24.35 -6.71 -8.88
C GLU A 109 24.45 -7.53 -10.18
N SER A 110 23.32 -7.83 -10.83
CA SER A 110 23.29 -8.52 -12.12
C SER A 110 23.97 -7.74 -13.26
N ASN A 111 23.97 -6.41 -13.20
CA ASN A 111 24.63 -5.55 -14.21
C ASN A 111 26.09 -5.24 -13.84
N GLY A 112 26.48 -5.33 -12.57
CA GLY A 112 27.83 -5.04 -12.09
C GLY A 112 28.85 -6.18 -12.26
N GLY A 113 28.41 -7.39 -12.62
CA GLY A 113 29.29 -8.56 -12.86
C GLY A 113 29.85 -8.68 -14.29
N ARG A 114 29.61 -7.70 -15.16
CA ARG A 114 30.22 -7.62 -16.49
C ARG A 114 31.24 -6.49 -16.52
N HIS A 115 32.44 -6.75 -16.00
CA HIS A 115 33.70 -6.11 -16.41
C HIS A 115 34.83 -7.11 -16.19
#